data_AF-A0A6N8TIN4-F1
#
_entry.id   AF-A0A6N8TIN4-F1
#
_cell.length_a   1.000
_cell.length_b   1.000
_cell.length_c   1.000
_cell.angle_alpha   90.00
_cell.angle_beta   90.00
_cell.angle_gamma   90.00
#
_symmetry.space_group_name_H-M   'P 1'
#
loop_
_entity.id
_entity.type
_entity.pdbx_description
1 polymer ?
#
loop_
_entity_poly.entity_id
_entity_poly.type
_entity_poly.pdbx_seq_one_letter_code
_entity_poly.pdbx_strand_id
1 'polypeptide(L)'
;MSGLSFAMDGNLAADTSRRAVLVGLAAGSVTAGVPMFANVSSFNVADPLLDAIQALYDGEVAFEAIHSNDWDSHGGEEAVVAKTYLPPHEALERWDQPAATRRGAVEAIRLALREEQTF
;
A
#
# COMPACT_ATOMS: atom_id res chain seq x y z
N MET A 1 -7.38 -56.68 0.88
CA MET A 1 -6.17 -56.93 0.07
C MET A 1 -5.43 -55.61 -0.08
N SER A 2 -4.18 -55.61 0.38
CA SER A 2 -3.05 -54.71 0.02
C SER A 2 -3.26 -53.20 0.07
N GLY A 3 -2.58 -52.57 1.04
CA GLY A 3 -2.25 -51.15 0.99
C GLY A 3 -1.08 -50.85 0.06
N LEU A 4 -0.76 -49.57 -0.08
CA LEU A 4 0.58 -49.00 -0.29
C LEU A 4 0.47 -47.48 -0.08
N SER A 5 1.31 -46.96 0.81
CA SER A 5 1.58 -45.53 1.03
C SER A 5 2.96 -45.24 0.45
N PHE A 6 3.13 -44.17 -0.34
CA PHE A 6 4.43 -43.48 -0.45
C PHE A 6 4.33 -42.07 -1.07
N ALA A 7 4.97 -41.14 -0.33
CA ALA A 7 5.60 -39.86 -0.68
C ALA A 7 4.81 -38.64 -1.20
N MET A 8 4.91 -37.59 -0.38
CA MET A 8 4.99 -36.18 -0.77
C MET A 8 6.06 -35.97 -1.86
N ASP A 9 5.76 -35.12 -2.83
CA ASP A 9 6.66 -34.03 -3.19
C ASP A 9 5.87 -32.91 -3.87
N GLY A 10 6.17 -31.68 -3.48
CA GLY A 10 5.34 -30.51 -3.74
C GLY A 10 5.35 -30.04 -5.20
N ASN A 11 4.39 -29.17 -5.52
CA ASN A 11 4.72 -27.82 -5.98
C ASN A 11 3.44 -26.97 -6.00
N LEU A 12 3.30 -26.12 -4.99
CA LEU A 12 2.51 -24.90 -5.05
C LEU A 12 3.18 -23.94 -6.05
N ALA A 13 2.71 -23.93 -7.29
CA ALA A 13 2.88 -22.79 -8.19
C ALA A 13 1.79 -22.85 -9.26
N ALA A 14 0.72 -22.09 -9.05
CA ALA A 14 0.40 -20.96 -9.93
C ALA A 14 0.23 -21.43 -11.39
N ASP A 15 -0.94 -21.93 -11.76
CA ASP A 15 -1.97 -21.09 -12.41
C ASP A 15 -1.54 -19.62 -12.58
N THR A 16 -0.58 -19.38 -13.46
CA THR A 16 -0.31 -18.05 -13.99
C THR A 16 0.23 -18.19 -15.41
N SER A 17 -0.34 -17.39 -16.30
CA SER A 17 0.14 -17.11 -17.64
C SER A 17 -0.11 -18.16 -18.71
N ARG A 18 -1.39 -18.39 -18.99
CA ARG A 18 -1.81 -18.53 -20.39
C ARG A 18 -1.54 -17.20 -21.12
N ARG A 19 -0.69 -17.27 -22.15
CA ARG A 19 -0.40 -16.27 -23.21
C ARG A 19 0.70 -15.24 -22.90
N ALA A 20 1.94 -15.67 -23.15
CA ALA A 20 2.92 -14.81 -23.80
C ALA A 20 3.69 -15.66 -24.83
N VAL A 21 2.99 -16.02 -25.91
CA VAL A 21 3.64 -16.46 -27.15
C VAL A 21 3.99 -15.18 -27.90
N LEU A 22 5.29 -14.89 -28.04
CA LEU A 22 5.83 -14.36 -29.30
C LEU A 22 7.35 -14.52 -29.31
N VAL A 23 7.74 -15.44 -30.19
CA VAL A 23 9.10 -15.74 -30.65
C VAL A 23 9.64 -14.52 -31.40
N GLY A 24 10.82 -14.06 -30.98
CA GLY A 24 11.63 -13.08 -31.70
C GLY A 24 13.10 -13.42 -31.55
N LEU A 25 13.57 -14.42 -32.28
CA LEU A 25 14.98 -14.80 -32.36
C LEU A 25 15.70 -13.83 -33.32
N ALA A 26 16.50 -12.92 -32.80
CA ALA A 26 17.52 -12.21 -33.59
C ALA A 26 18.87 -12.45 -32.92
N ALA A 27 19.74 -13.16 -33.65
CA ALA A 27 21.08 -13.55 -33.24
C ALA A 27 21.95 -12.31 -32.97
N GLY A 28 22.45 -12.20 -31.73
CA GLY A 28 23.44 -11.21 -31.31
C GLY A 28 24.46 -11.88 -30.40
N SER A 29 25.73 -11.71 -30.76
CA SER A 29 26.92 -12.38 -30.22
C SER A 29 27.06 -12.30 -28.70
N VAL A 30 27.45 -13.42 -28.08
CA VAL A 30 27.74 -13.54 -26.64
C VAL A 30 29.01 -12.79 -26.24
N THR A 31 28.87 -11.73 -25.46
CA THR A 31 29.93 -11.23 -24.58
C THR A 31 29.49 -11.40 -23.12
N ALA A 32 30.22 -12.25 -22.41
CA ALA A 32 30.34 -12.39 -20.96
C ALA A 32 29.23 -11.77 -20.07
N GLY A 33 28.34 -12.64 -19.58
CA GLY A 33 27.95 -12.71 -18.18
C GLY A 33 27.58 -11.42 -17.45
N VAL A 34 26.43 -10.85 -17.76
CA VAL A 34 25.60 -10.19 -16.74
C VAL A 34 24.17 -10.71 -16.94
N PRO A 35 23.57 -11.44 -15.99
CA PRO A 35 22.15 -11.72 -16.07
C PRO A 35 21.42 -10.38 -15.98
N MET A 36 20.91 -9.88 -17.11
CA MET A 36 19.82 -8.90 -17.09
C MET A 36 18.61 -9.63 -16.53
N PHE A 37 18.51 -9.70 -15.20
CA PHE A 37 17.22 -9.71 -14.57
C PHE A 37 16.58 -8.41 -15.02
N ALA A 38 15.69 -8.50 -16.01
CA ALA A 38 14.80 -7.41 -16.35
C ALA A 38 14.19 -6.97 -15.03
N ASN A 39 14.62 -5.80 -14.54
CA ASN A 39 14.06 -5.19 -13.37
C ASN A 39 12.64 -4.84 -13.80
N VAL A 40 11.71 -5.77 -13.56
CA VAL A 40 10.28 -5.47 -13.62
C VAL A 40 10.10 -4.50 -12.47
N SER A 41 10.36 -3.22 -12.75
CA SER A 41 9.93 -2.13 -11.91
C SER A 41 8.44 -2.35 -11.77
N SER A 42 8.03 -2.86 -10.61
CA SER A 42 6.64 -2.83 -10.20
C SER A 42 6.24 -1.37 -10.37
N PHE A 43 5.45 -1.06 -11.39
CA PHE A 43 4.82 0.24 -11.49
C PHE A 43 4.08 0.41 -10.18
N ASN A 44 4.62 1.25 -9.30
CA ASN A 44 3.95 1.63 -8.07
C ASN A 44 2.77 2.48 -8.57
N VAL A 45 1.62 1.83 -8.76
CA VAL A 45 0.39 2.51 -9.11
C VAL A 45 0.17 3.51 -7.99
N ALA A 46 0.28 4.80 -8.30
CA ALA A 46 -0.01 5.86 -7.36
C ALA A 46 -1.43 5.61 -6.82
N ASP A 47 -1.57 5.58 -5.50
CA ASP A 47 -2.83 5.36 -4.82
C ASP A 47 -3.09 6.56 -3.91
N PRO A 48 -3.70 7.64 -4.44
CA PRO A 48 -3.81 8.87 -3.68
C PRO A 48 -4.73 8.72 -2.46
N LEU A 49 -5.61 7.71 -2.44
CA LEU A 49 -6.39 7.37 -1.25
C LEU A 49 -5.47 6.81 -0.16
N LEU A 50 -4.60 5.87 -0.52
CA LEU A 50 -3.64 5.30 0.42
C LEU A 50 -2.66 6.36 0.93
N ASP A 51 -2.22 7.28 0.07
CA ASP A 51 -1.37 8.40 0.45
C ASP A 51 -2.08 9.35 1.43
N ALA A 52 -3.37 9.64 1.21
CA ALA A 52 -4.18 10.45 2.12
C ALA A 52 -4.38 9.78 3.49
N ILE A 53 -4.62 8.46 3.52
CA ILE A 53 -4.72 7.68 4.76
C ILE A 53 -3.40 7.71 5.53
N GLN A 54 -2.26 7.57 4.83
CA GLN A 54 -0.95 7.66 5.48
C GLN A 54 -0.70 9.07 6.04
N ALA A 55 -1.07 10.10 5.30
CA ALA A 55 -0.95 11.48 5.76
C ALA A 55 -1.81 11.75 7.00
N LEU A 56 -2.99 11.13 7.13
CA LEU A 56 -3.80 11.20 8.34
C LEU A 56 -3.06 10.62 9.54
N TYR A 57 -2.52 9.39 9.42
CA TYR A 57 -1.77 8.76 10.50
C TYR A 57 -0.52 9.55 10.88
N ASP A 58 0.22 10.09 9.90
CA ASP A 58 1.38 10.93 10.16
C ASP A 58 0.97 12.23 10.89
N GLY A 59 -0.19 12.79 10.54
CA GLY A 59 -0.79 13.94 11.21
C GLY A 59 -1.22 13.63 12.65
N GLU A 60 -1.83 12.47 12.91
CA GLU A 60 -2.18 12.02 14.27
C GLU A 60 -0.92 11.92 15.15
N VAL A 61 0.14 11.29 14.62
CA VAL A 61 1.44 11.22 15.33
C VAL A 61 2.03 12.61 15.57
N ALA A 62 1.94 13.52 14.60
CA ALA A 62 2.42 14.89 14.76
C ALA A 62 1.61 15.67 15.80
N PHE A 63 0.30 15.41 15.93
CA PHE A 63 -0.55 15.97 16.97
C PHE A 63 -0.14 15.45 18.36
N GLU A 64 0.01 14.13 18.51
CA GLU A 64 0.43 13.49 19.76
C GLU A 64 1.83 13.93 20.22
N ALA A 65 2.71 14.29 19.28
CA ALA A 65 4.04 14.80 19.59
C ALA A 65 4.03 16.21 20.23
N ILE A 66 2.92 16.95 20.14
CA ILE A 66 2.79 18.30 20.70
C ILE A 66 2.00 18.21 22.00
N HIS A 67 2.69 18.41 23.13
CA HIS A 67 2.08 18.37 24.44
C HIS A 67 1.03 19.49 24.61
N SER A 68 -0.09 19.19 25.28
CA SER A 68 -1.21 20.13 25.44
C SER A 68 -0.84 21.44 26.12
N ASN A 69 0.06 21.40 27.10
CA ASN A 69 0.62 22.59 27.75
C ASN A 69 1.32 23.55 26.77
N ASP A 70 1.76 23.07 25.61
CA ASP A 70 2.47 23.89 24.61
C ASP A 70 1.53 24.41 23.52
N TRP A 71 0.23 24.04 23.53
CA TRP A 71 -0.71 24.44 22.48
C TRP A 71 -0.86 25.96 22.37
N ASP A 72 -0.89 26.70 23.48
CA ASP A 72 -0.94 28.17 23.47
C ASP A 72 0.23 28.79 22.69
N SER A 73 1.43 28.19 22.79
CA SER A 73 2.61 28.65 22.05
C SER A 73 2.50 28.42 20.54
N HIS A 74 1.61 27.50 20.13
CA HIS A 74 1.29 27.19 18.75
C HIS A 74 0.06 27.92 18.22
N GLY A 75 -0.58 28.79 19.03
CA GLY A 75 -1.80 29.49 18.65
C GLY A 75 -3.09 28.83 19.13
N GLY A 76 -3.00 27.92 20.11
CA GLY A 76 -4.11 27.17 20.69
C GLY A 76 -4.31 25.79 20.04
N GLU A 77 -5.23 25.01 20.62
CA GLU A 77 -5.57 23.65 20.15
C GLU A 77 -5.95 23.63 18.67
N GLU A 78 -6.84 24.53 18.26
CA GLU A 78 -7.32 24.64 16.87
C GLU A 78 -6.18 24.84 15.86
N ALA A 79 -5.16 25.63 16.22
CA ALA A 79 -3.99 25.84 15.38
C ALA A 79 -3.09 24.60 15.31
N VAL A 80 -3.06 23.80 16.39
CA VAL A 80 -2.36 22.50 16.40
C VAL A 80 -3.10 21.48 15.56
N VAL A 81 -4.43 21.40 15.66
CA VAL A 81 -5.28 20.52 14.85
C VAL A 81 -5.17 20.88 13.36
N ALA A 82 -5.29 22.17 13.02
CA ALA A 82 -5.24 22.66 11.65
C ALA A 82 -3.91 22.41 10.93
N LYS A 83 -2.79 22.31 11.67
CA LYS A 83 -1.46 22.05 11.10
C LYS A 83 -1.07 20.57 11.07
N THR A 84 -1.80 19.68 11.74
CA THR A 84 -1.46 18.25 11.87
C THR A 84 -2.41 17.37 11.06
N TYR A 85 -3.45 16.82 11.69
CA TYR A 85 -4.30 15.79 11.12
C TYR A 85 -5.54 16.34 10.41
N LEU A 86 -5.97 17.58 10.67
CA LEU A 86 -7.20 18.10 10.08
C LEU A 86 -7.17 18.16 8.54
N PRO A 87 -6.10 18.66 7.88
CA PRO A 87 -6.08 18.69 6.42
C PRO A 87 -6.22 17.32 5.73
N PRO A 88 -5.47 16.26 6.12
CA PRO A 88 -5.68 14.94 5.54
C PRO A 88 -7.03 14.32 5.94
N HIS A 89 -7.55 14.61 7.13
CA HIS A 89 -8.89 14.18 7.54
C HIS A 89 -9.98 14.76 6.61
N GLU A 90 -9.98 16.07 6.38
CA GLU A 90 -10.92 16.73 5.45
C GLU A 90 -10.77 16.23 4.01
N ALA A 91 -9.56 15.82 3.61
CA ALA A 91 -9.33 15.25 2.28
C ALA A 91 -9.99 13.87 2.14
N LEU A 92 -9.96 13.06 3.21
CA LEU A 92 -10.62 11.76 3.27
C LEU A 92 -12.15 11.90 3.41
N GLU A 93 -12.63 12.86 4.19
CA GLU A 93 -14.06 13.15 4.33
C GLU A 93 -14.70 13.56 2.99
N ARG A 94 -13.98 14.34 2.18
CA ARG A 94 -14.42 14.76 0.84
C ARG A 94 -14.13 13.76 -0.27
N TRP A 95 -13.53 12.61 0.05
CA TRP A 95 -13.10 11.65 -0.95
C TRP A 95 -14.31 10.94 -1.59
N ASP A 96 -14.47 11.09 -2.91
CA ASP A 96 -15.61 10.55 -3.66
C ASP A 96 -15.22 9.57 -4.79
N GLN A 97 -13.93 9.26 -4.92
CA GLN A 97 -13.40 8.37 -5.96
C GLN A 97 -13.23 6.93 -5.45
N PRO A 98 -13.25 5.91 -6.32
CA PRO A 98 -12.88 4.56 -5.92
C PRO A 98 -11.39 4.47 -5.54
N ALA A 99 -11.04 3.51 -4.69
CA ALA A 99 -9.64 3.18 -4.41
C ALA A 99 -8.93 2.70 -5.68
N ALA A 100 -7.72 3.20 -5.94
CA ALA A 100 -6.95 2.84 -7.14
C ALA A 100 -6.32 1.44 -7.02
N THR A 101 -6.08 0.96 -5.80
CA THR A 101 -5.51 -0.36 -5.56
C THR A 101 -6.30 -1.15 -4.52
N ARG A 102 -6.11 -2.48 -4.53
CA ARG A 102 -6.64 -3.37 -3.48
C ARG A 102 -6.13 -2.97 -2.09
N ARG A 103 -4.87 -2.52 -2.00
CA ARG A 103 -4.29 -2.11 -0.72
C ARG A 103 -4.99 -0.86 -0.19
N GLY A 104 -5.16 0.18 -1.02
CA GLY A 104 -5.90 1.38 -0.64
C GLY A 104 -7.33 1.08 -0.19
N ALA A 105 -8.03 0.17 -0.90
CA ALA A 105 -9.38 -0.25 -0.50
C ALA A 105 -9.42 -0.92 0.89
N VAL A 106 -8.46 -1.80 1.18
CA VAL A 106 -8.38 -2.49 2.48
C VAL A 106 -8.06 -1.51 3.60
N GLU A 107 -7.12 -0.58 3.40
CA GLU A 107 -6.81 0.42 4.42
C GLU A 107 -7.97 1.38 4.66
N ALA A 108 -8.72 1.76 3.62
CA ALA A 108 -9.92 2.59 3.78
C ALA A 108 -11.00 1.90 4.62
N ILE A 109 -11.22 0.59 4.41
CA ILE A 109 -12.16 -0.19 5.23
C ILE A 109 -11.68 -0.26 6.68
N ARG A 110 -10.38 -0.46 6.92
CA ARG A 110 -9.81 -0.48 8.28
C ARG A 110 -9.94 0.87 8.97
N LEU A 111 -9.72 1.96 8.23
CA LEU A 111 -9.91 3.31 8.75
C LEU A 111 -11.38 3.53 9.16
N ALA A 112 -12.33 3.24 8.28
CA ALA A 112 -13.76 3.38 8.58
C ALA A 112 -14.17 2.56 9.82
N LEU A 113 -13.69 1.33 9.94
CA LEU A 113 -13.94 0.49 11.12
C LEU A 113 -13.29 1.03 12.41
N ARG A 114 -12.13 1.69 12.31
CA ARG A 114 -11.47 2.33 13.45
C ARG A 114 -12.29 3.54 13.93
N GLU A 115 -12.75 4.37 13.00
CA GLU A 115 -13.56 5.55 13.31
C GLU A 115 -14.90 5.15 13.95
N GLU A 116 -15.59 4.12 13.41
CA GLU A 116 -16.82 3.60 14.03
C GLU A 116 -16.65 3.10 15.47
N GLN A 117 -15.49 2.53 15.82
CA GLN A 117 -15.22 2.03 17.18
C GLN A 117 -14.89 3.13 18.19
N THR A 118 -14.61 4.34 17.71
CA THR A 118 -14.22 5.47 18.56
C THR A 118 -15.43 6.26 19.07
N PHE A 119 -16.63 6.01 18.51
CA PHE A 119 -17.92 6.57 18.92
C PHE A 119 -18.75 5.58 19.75
#